data_AF-A0A2S9GBM7-F1
#
_entry.id   AF-A0A2S9GBM7-F1
#
_cell.length_a   1.000
_cell.length_b   1.000
_cell.length_c   1.000
_cell.angle_alpha   90.00
_cell.angle_beta   90.00
_cell.angle_gamma   90.00
#
_symmetry.space_group_name_H-M   'P 1'
#
loop_
_entity.id
_entity.type
_entity.pdbx_description
1 polymer ?
#
loop_
_entity_poly.entity_id
_entity_poly.type
_entity_poly.pdbx_seq_one_letter_code
_entity_poly.pdbx_strand_id
1 'polypeptide(L)'
;GVGISKAADAVSEALLAAAIPVNDKKAIAQVATVSSRDEVVGELVGEAMTQVGTDGVVTVEESSTLNTELEVTEGVGFDKGFLSA
;
A
#
# COMPACT_ATOMS: atom_id res chain seq x y z
N GLY A 1 -30.94 -12.70 -6.82
CA GLY A 1 -31.59 -12.11 -5.63
C GLY A 1 -31.23 -10.65 -5.56
N VAL A 2 -32.19 -9.76 -5.87
CA VAL A 2 -31.94 -8.31 -6.01
C VAL A 2 -31.80 -7.60 -4.66
N GLY A 3 -32.41 -8.15 -3.61
CA GLY A 3 -32.32 -7.59 -2.25
C GLY A 3 -30.93 -7.70 -1.62
N ILE A 4 -30.22 -8.80 -1.85
CA ILE A 4 -28.85 -9.01 -1.31
C ILE A 4 -27.86 -8.06 -1.98
N SER A 5 -27.96 -7.86 -3.30
CA SER A 5 -27.11 -6.89 -4.00
C SER A 5 -27.32 -5.48 -3.48
N LYS A 6 -28.59 -5.03 -3.36
CA LYS A 6 -28.91 -3.71 -2.80
C LYS A 6 -28.42 -3.53 -1.37
N ALA A 7 -28.48 -4.59 -0.55
CA ALA A 7 -27.96 -4.56 0.81
C ALA A 7 -26.42 -4.45 0.81
N ALA A 8 -25.73 -5.20 -0.06
CA ALA A 8 -24.28 -5.10 -0.21
C ALA A 8 -23.85 -3.70 -0.68
N ASP A 9 -24.58 -3.11 -1.63
CA ASP A 9 -24.31 -1.75 -2.13
C ASP A 9 -24.47 -0.71 -1.03
N ALA A 10 -25.56 -0.77 -0.26
CA ALA A 10 -25.80 0.14 0.86
C ALA A 10 -24.74 0.02 1.97
N VAL A 11 -24.28 -1.21 2.25
CA VAL A 11 -23.19 -1.44 3.21
C VAL A 11 -21.86 -0.90 2.67
N SER A 12 -21.57 -1.11 1.39
CA SER A 12 -20.38 -0.57 0.73
C SER A 12 -20.35 0.95 0.80
N GLU A 13 -21.46 1.63 0.47
CA GLU A 13 -21.57 3.08 0.57
C GLU A 13 -21.35 3.60 2.00
N ALA A 14 -21.94 2.93 3.00
CA ALA A 14 -21.76 3.29 4.39
C ALA A 14 -20.31 3.12 4.87
N LEU A 15 -19.64 2.05 4.45
CA LEU A 15 -18.24 1.80 4.76
C LEU A 15 -17.32 2.82 4.09
N LEU A 16 -17.59 3.16 2.83
CA LEU A 16 -16.83 4.19 2.10
C LEU A 16 -17.02 5.57 2.73
N ALA A 17 -18.23 5.92 3.19
CA ALA A 17 -18.50 7.17 3.88
C ALA A 17 -17.84 7.26 5.26
N ALA A 18 -17.65 6.12 5.93
CA ALA A 18 -16.97 6.03 7.23
C ALA A 18 -15.44 5.85 7.10
N ALA A 19 -14.93 5.61 5.89
CA ALA A 19 -13.51 5.36 5.67
C ALA A 19 -12.69 6.61 6.01
N ILE A 20 -11.65 6.41 6.82
CA ILE A 20 -10.72 7.48 7.18
C ILE A 20 -9.54 7.40 6.21
N PRO A 21 -9.28 8.46 5.41
CA PRO A 21 -8.16 8.46 4.49
C PRO A 21 -6.84 8.49 5.27
N VAL A 22 -5.89 7.66 4.86
CA VAL A 22 -4.58 7.51 5.50
C VAL A 22 -3.56 8.33 4.70
N ASN A 23 -3.44 9.62 5.04
CA ASN A 23 -2.56 10.54 4.30
C ASN A 23 -1.27 10.91 5.06
N ASP A 24 -1.18 10.57 6.34
CA ASP A 24 -0.04 10.93 7.19
C ASP A 24 0.99 9.81 7.24
N LYS A 25 2.29 10.16 7.18
CA LYS A 25 3.42 9.21 7.35
C LYS A 25 3.22 8.32 8.58
N LYS A 26 2.78 8.92 9.70
CA LYS A 26 2.55 8.19 10.96
C LYS A 26 1.43 7.17 10.87
N ALA A 27 0.37 7.48 10.14
CA ALA A 27 -0.77 6.58 9.96
C ALA A 27 -0.39 5.42 9.02
N ILE A 28 0.36 5.70 7.95
CA ILE A 28 0.92 4.67 7.06
C ILE A 28 1.85 3.74 7.84
N ALA A 29 2.79 4.30 8.62
CA ALA A 29 3.70 3.52 9.45
C ALA A 29 2.94 2.65 10.46
N GLN A 30 1.90 3.17 11.14
CA GLN A 30 1.09 2.37 12.05
C GLN A 30 0.39 1.20 11.36
N VAL A 31 -0.23 1.43 10.20
CA VAL A 31 -0.91 0.37 9.44
C VAL A 31 0.11 -0.68 8.97
N ALA A 32 1.29 -0.24 8.52
CA ALA A 32 2.38 -1.11 8.12
C ALA A 32 2.91 -1.92 9.31
N THR A 33 3.16 -1.31 10.48
CA THR A 33 3.56 -1.98 11.71
C THR A 33 2.53 -3.01 12.18
N VAL A 34 1.23 -2.68 12.12
CA VAL A 34 0.17 -3.64 12.49
C VAL A 34 0.17 -4.84 11.53
N SER A 35 0.43 -4.60 10.25
CA SER A 35 0.44 -5.64 9.21
C SER A 35 1.69 -6.52 9.28
N SER A 36 2.87 -5.93 9.47
CA SER A 36 4.15 -6.63 9.59
C SER A 36 4.39 -7.22 10.98
N ARG A 37 3.69 -6.70 12.00
CA ARG A 37 3.92 -6.96 13.43
C ARG A 37 5.32 -6.55 13.90
N ASP A 38 5.96 -5.65 13.16
CA ASP A 38 7.31 -5.17 13.39
C ASP A 38 7.36 -3.65 13.21
N GLU A 39 7.81 -2.95 14.26
CA GLU A 39 7.89 -1.50 14.29
C GLU A 39 8.93 -0.95 13.31
N VAL A 40 10.09 -1.62 13.19
CA VAL A 40 11.18 -1.21 12.30
C VAL A 40 10.76 -1.35 10.85
N VAL A 41 10.11 -2.46 10.49
CA VAL A 41 9.58 -2.67 9.13
C VAL A 41 8.48 -1.66 8.82
N GLY A 42 7.59 -1.38 9.77
CA GLY A 42 6.51 -0.42 9.56
C GLY A 42 7.02 1.01 9.36
N GLU A 43 8.07 1.41 10.08
CA GLU A 43 8.70 2.71 9.92
C GLU A 43 9.40 2.84 8.56
N LEU A 44 10.15 1.83 8.13
CA LEU A 44 10.77 1.76 6.81
C LEU A 44 9.74 1.83 5.67
N VAL A 45 8.63 1.09 5.76
CA VAL A 45 7.56 1.12 4.77
C VAL A 45 6.87 2.48 4.74
N GLY A 46 6.61 3.09 5.91
CA GLY A 46 6.02 4.42 5.98
C GLY A 46 6.92 5.49 5.36
N GLU A 47 8.23 5.36 5.55
CA GLU A 47 9.23 6.25 4.96
C GLU A 47 9.34 6.08 3.44
N ALA A 48 9.39 4.84 2.96
CA ALA A 48 9.34 4.50 1.54
C ALA A 48 8.07 5.05 0.87
N MET A 49 6.88 4.75 1.41
CA MET A 49 5.60 5.21 0.87
C MET A 49 5.50 6.74 0.83
N THR A 50 6.06 7.44 1.83
CA THR A 50 6.09 8.91 1.84
C THR A 50 6.98 9.47 0.73
N GLN A 51 8.10 8.79 0.44
CA GLN A 51 9.08 9.24 -0.55
C GLN A 51 8.67 8.93 -1.99
N VAL A 52 8.01 7.79 -2.22
CA VAL A 52 7.53 7.37 -3.56
C VAL A 52 6.15 7.97 -3.90
N GLY A 53 5.34 8.30 -2.89
CA GLY A 53 4.01 8.90 -3.06
C GLY A 53 2.90 7.88 -3.36
N THR A 54 1.66 8.36 -3.51
CA THR A 54 0.46 7.51 -3.60
C THR A 54 0.40 6.64 -4.85
N ASP A 55 0.96 7.12 -5.97
CA ASP A 55 1.04 6.41 -7.25
C ASP A 55 2.39 5.68 -7.43
N GLY A 56 3.18 5.63 -6.37
CA GLY A 56 4.49 5.02 -6.34
C GLY A 56 4.46 3.49 -6.40
N VAL A 57 5.38 2.89 -7.15
CA VAL A 57 5.60 1.45 -7.13
C VAL A 57 6.77 1.14 -6.21
N VAL A 58 6.55 0.26 -5.23
CA VAL A 58 7.62 -0.26 -4.38
C VAL A 58 7.95 -1.69 -4.78
N THR A 59 9.22 -1.88 -5.13
CA THR A 59 9.79 -3.19 -5.45
C THR A 59 10.65 -3.65 -4.29
N VAL A 60 10.58 -4.94 -3.96
CA VAL A 60 11.42 -5.57 -2.94
C VAL A 60 12.40 -6.49 -3.64
N GLU A 61 13.69 -6.30 -3.38
CA GLU A 61 14.76 -7.17 -3.88
C GLU A 61 15.52 -7.78 -2.71
N GLU A 62 15.83 -9.08 -2.82
CA GLU A 62 16.65 -9.77 -1.83
C GLU A 62 18.13 -9.48 -2.10
N SER A 63 18.75 -8.69 -1.23
CA SER A 63 20.19 -8.42 -1.28
C SER A 63 20.96 -9.49 -0.51
N SER A 64 22.19 -9.77 -0.96
CA SER A 64 23.13 -10.65 -0.25
C SER A 64 23.77 -10.00 1.00
N THR A 65 23.44 -8.73 1.26
CA THR A 65 23.89 -7.98 2.44
C THR A 65 22.85 -8.03 3.56
N LEU A 66 23.33 -7.94 4.82
CA LEU A 66 22.51 -8.01 6.02
C LEU A 66 21.73 -6.72 6.33
N ASN A 67 21.95 -5.66 5.57
CA ASN A 67 21.35 -4.34 5.82
C ASN A 67 20.15 -4.11 4.91
N THR A 68 19.09 -3.52 5.47
CA THR A 68 17.94 -3.04 4.71
C THR A 68 18.23 -1.63 4.20
N GLU A 69 18.23 -1.43 2.88
CA GLU A 69 18.47 -0.14 2.25
C GLU A 69 17.23 0.28 1.43
N LEU A 70 16.96 1.59 1.40
CA LEU A 70 15.89 2.19 0.62
C LEU A 70 16.52 3.01 -0.51
N GLU A 71 16.31 2.59 -1.76
CA GLU A 71 16.75 3.32 -2.94
C GLU A 71 15.52 3.83 -3.71
N VAL A 72 15.49 5.13 -4.00
CA VAL A 72 14.42 5.75 -4.77
C VAL A 72 14.92 6.02 -6.18
N THR A 73 14.36 5.30 -7.15
CA THR A 73 14.66 5.50 -8.57
C THR A 73 13.50 6.20 -9.24
N GLU A 74 13.76 7.29 -9.95
CA GLU A 74 12.78 7.93 -10.83
C GLU A 74 12.59 7.08 -12.10
N GLY A 75 11.62 6.18 -12.07
CA GLY A 75 11.23 5.32 -13.18
C GLY A 75 9.75 5.41 -13.51
N VAL A 76 9.37 5.10 -14.74
CA VAL A 76 7.95 4.98 -15.14
C VAL A 76 7.58 3.50 -15.11
N GLY A 77 6.74 3.12 -14.14
CA GLY A 77 6.12 1.79 -14.09
C GLY A 77 5.09 1.65 -15.20
N PHE A 78 5.43 0.92 -16.27
CA PHE A 78 4.46 0.57 -17.30
C PHE A 78 3.76 -0.72 -16.90
N ASP A 79 2.44 -0.66 -16.73
CA ASP A 79 1.56 -1.81 -16.45
C ASP A 79 1.40 -2.67 -17.73
N LYS A 80 2.51 -3.23 -18.24
CA LYS A 80 2.45 -4.21 -19.31
C LYS A 80 2.19 -5.58 -18.70
N GLY A 81 0.91 -5.82 -18.41
CA GLY A 81 0.41 -7.18 -18.28
C GLY A 81 0.87 -8.00 -19.49
N PHE A 82 1.47 -9.16 -19.23
CA PHE A 82 1.89 -10.07 -20.28
C PHE A 82 0.66 -10.47 -21.11
N LEU A 83 0.49 -9.86 -22.28
CA LEU A 83 -0.30 -10.44 -23.35
C LEU A 83 0.50 -11.63 -23.90
N SER A 84 0.47 -12.75 -23.18
CA SER A 84 0.77 -14.05 -23.75
C SER A 84 -0.46 -14.51 -24.52
N ALA A 85 -0.52 -14.10 -25.79
CA ALA A 85 -1.31 -14.75 -26.83
C ALA A 85 -0.43 -15.72 -27.61
#